data_AF-A0A7C1YUY5-F1
#
_entry.id   AF-A0A7C1YUY5-F1
#
_cell.length_a   1.000
_cell.length_b   1.000
_cell.length_c   1.000
_cell.angle_alpha   90.00
_cell.angle_beta   90.00
_cell.angle_gamma   90.00
#
_symmetry.space_group_name_H-M   'P 1'
#
loop_
_entity.id
_entity.type
_entity.pdbx_description
1 polymer ?
#
loop_
_entity_poly.entity_id
_entity_poly.type
_entity_poly.pdbx_seq_one_letter_code
_entity_poly.pdbx_strand_id
1 'polypeptide(L)'
;MPALLGWLAVPLLGIWFVSLRQPLFTDRYLIWAAPAFYLLAGAGLSFLWRRGHWPAILFLAAILTIFGINLRAQAVTPIKSDLRRAAGYVEALHRPGDLLIFQIPHVRYTFDYYFGPSDYVWADGLYTNHRGADGSYLTTGEAAGLRMAQITWGYQTVWLVASEVGMWDTRNLVQAWLEANGERVAEAHFARVNVYRYRLGYQP
;
A
#
# COMPACT_ATOMS: atom_id res chain seq x y z
N MET A 1 -24.66 3.62 29.72
CA MET A 1 -25.19 3.72 28.35
C MET A 1 -24.84 5.04 27.66
N PRO A 2 -25.24 6.23 28.15
CA PRO A 2 -24.98 7.49 27.43
C PRO A 2 -23.49 7.78 27.22
N ALA A 3 -22.64 7.47 28.22
CA ALA A 3 -21.19 7.61 28.08
C ALA A 3 -20.58 6.74 26.97
N LEU A 4 -21.08 5.51 26.78
CA LEU A 4 -20.61 4.61 25.72
C LEU A 4 -21.08 5.08 24.34
N LEU A 5 -22.31 5.59 24.24
CA LEU A 5 -22.81 6.18 23.00
C LEU A 5 -22.02 7.43 22.62
N GLY A 6 -21.66 8.27 23.60
CA GLY A 6 -20.76 9.40 23.38
C GLY A 6 -19.38 8.95 22.91
N TRP A 7 -18.77 7.96 23.57
CA TRP A 7 -17.45 7.42 23.19
C TRP A 7 -17.46 6.77 21.80
N LEU A 8 -18.56 6.14 21.40
CA LEU A 8 -18.71 5.63 20.03
C LEU A 8 -18.91 6.78 19.02
N ALA A 9 -19.85 7.70 19.29
CA ALA A 9 -20.30 8.71 18.35
C ALA A 9 -19.28 9.83 18.12
N VAL A 10 -18.58 10.29 19.16
CA VAL A 10 -17.63 11.42 19.06
C VAL A 10 -16.50 11.16 18.04
N PRO A 11 -15.73 10.05 18.10
CA PRO A 11 -14.67 9.81 17.10
C PRO A 11 -15.25 9.58 15.70
N LEU A 12 -16.38 8.86 15.58
CA LEU A 12 -17.06 8.62 14.29
C LEU A 12 -17.50 9.92 13.62
N LEU A 13 -18.26 10.76 14.34
CA LEU A 13 -18.75 12.03 13.83
C LEU A 13 -17.61 13.01 13.60
N GLY A 14 -16.62 13.07 14.50
CA GLY A 14 -15.45 13.92 14.34
C GLY A 14 -14.69 13.63 13.06
N ILE A 15 -14.35 12.35 12.81
CA ILE A 15 -13.68 11.94 11.58
C ILE A 15 -14.57 12.18 10.37
N TRP A 16 -15.87 11.91 10.46
CA TRP A 16 -16.81 12.19 9.37
C TRP A 16 -16.85 13.69 8.99
N PHE A 17 -16.95 14.59 9.96
CA PHE A 17 -16.96 16.04 9.71
C PHE A 17 -15.67 16.54 9.06
N VAL A 18 -14.52 16.07 9.55
CA VAL A 18 -13.23 16.40 8.94
C VAL A 18 -13.17 15.80 7.52
N SER A 19 -13.74 14.61 7.33
CA SER A 19 -13.73 13.90 6.05
C SER A 19 -14.50 14.61 4.93
N LEU A 20 -15.42 15.52 5.27
CA LEU A 20 -16.14 16.35 4.29
C LEU A 20 -15.22 17.33 3.55
N ARG A 21 -14.06 17.69 4.13
CA ARG A 21 -13.11 18.62 3.52
C ARG A 21 -11.82 17.96 3.06
N GLN A 22 -11.42 16.86 3.70
CA GLN A 22 -10.21 16.11 3.36
C GLN A 22 -10.52 14.62 3.44
N PRO A 23 -10.17 13.78 2.47
CA PRO A 23 -10.49 12.34 2.49
C PRO A 23 -9.63 11.60 3.53
N LEU A 24 -9.94 11.77 4.81
CA LEU A 24 -9.27 11.17 5.97
C LEU A 24 -10.01 9.94 6.51
N PHE A 25 -11.13 9.54 5.89
CA PHE A 25 -11.90 8.39 6.33
C PHE A 25 -11.17 7.08 6.00
N THR A 26 -10.25 6.68 6.89
CA THR A 26 -9.61 5.36 6.88
C THR A 26 -9.83 4.66 8.22
N ASP A 27 -10.07 3.36 8.15
CA ASP A 27 -10.52 2.51 9.26
C ASP A 27 -9.64 2.63 10.51
N ARG A 28 -8.33 2.87 10.32
CA ARG A 28 -7.34 3.01 11.39
C ARG A 28 -7.67 4.12 12.39
N TYR A 29 -8.36 5.18 11.96
CA TYR A 29 -8.72 6.30 12.84
C TYR A 29 -9.92 5.96 13.75
N LEU A 30 -10.69 4.92 13.41
CA LEU A 30 -11.87 4.49 14.17
C LEU A 30 -11.56 3.46 15.26
N ILE A 31 -10.31 3.02 15.39
CA ILE A 31 -9.91 2.03 16.40
C ILE A 31 -10.24 2.49 17.83
N TRP A 32 -10.23 3.79 18.07
CA TRP A 32 -10.60 4.41 19.35
C TRP A 32 -12.06 4.20 19.75
N ALA A 33 -12.94 3.96 18.78
CA ALA A 33 -14.36 3.69 19.00
C ALA A 33 -14.65 2.20 19.29
N ALA A 34 -13.68 1.32 19.01
CA ALA A 34 -13.86 -0.13 19.13
C ALA A 34 -14.21 -0.60 20.56
N PRO A 35 -13.59 -0.09 21.65
CA PRO A 35 -13.96 -0.51 22.99
C PRO A 35 -15.44 -0.20 23.33
N ALA A 36 -15.91 0.99 22.97
CA ALA A 36 -17.31 1.38 23.18
C ALA A 36 -18.27 0.49 22.38
N PHE A 37 -17.91 0.20 21.12
CA PHE A 37 -18.66 -0.71 20.26
C PHE A 37 -18.79 -2.12 20.88
N TYR A 38 -17.69 -2.71 21.35
CA TYR A 38 -17.71 -4.05 21.96
C TYR A 38 -18.53 -4.10 23.25
N LEU A 39 -18.43 -3.08 24.10
CA LEU A 39 -19.23 -2.98 25.32
C LEU A 39 -20.73 -2.84 25.02
N LEU A 40 -21.09 -2.04 24.01
CA LEU A 40 -22.49 -1.90 23.57
C LEU A 40 -23.03 -3.21 22.98
N ALA A 41 -22.23 -3.92 22.17
CA ALA A 41 -22.61 -5.22 21.62
C ALA A 41 -22.84 -6.26 22.73
N GLY A 42 -21.96 -6.32 23.73
CA GLY A 42 -22.11 -7.20 24.90
C GLY A 42 -23.32 -6.85 25.77
N ALA A 43 -23.59 -5.56 25.98
CA ALA A 43 -24.78 -5.09 26.68
C ALA A 43 -26.07 -5.45 25.93
N GLY A 44 -26.10 -5.26 24.61
CA GLY A 44 -27.21 -5.66 23.74
C GLY A 44 -27.48 -7.16 23.79
N LEU A 45 -26.42 -7.97 23.72
CA LEU A 45 -26.53 -9.43 23.83
C LEU A 45 -27.06 -9.85 25.21
N SER A 46 -26.56 -9.24 26.29
CA SER A 46 -27.02 -9.51 27.66
C SER A 46 -28.50 -9.14 27.86
N PHE A 47 -28.95 -8.04 27.26
CA PHE A 47 -30.35 -7.63 27.26
C PHE A 47 -31.24 -8.63 26.51
N LEU A 48 -30.83 -9.07 25.32
CA LEU A 48 -31.56 -10.08 24.55
C LEU A 48 -31.65 -11.40 25.31
N TRP A 49 -30.55 -11.84 25.94
CA TRP A 49 -30.50 -13.09 26.69
C TRP A 49 -31.54 -13.14 27.83
N ARG A 50 -31.72 -12.01 28.53
CA ARG A 50 -32.74 -11.89 29.58
C ARG A 50 -34.17 -11.95 29.06
N ARG A 51 -34.39 -11.62 27.78
CA ARG A 51 -35.71 -11.59 27.13
C ARG A 51 -36.03 -12.88 26.38
N GLY A 52 -35.01 -13.68 26.05
CA GLY A 52 -35.11 -15.00 25.45
C GLY A 52 -33.78 -15.45 24.84
N HIS A 53 -33.49 -16.74 24.92
CA HIS A 53 -32.23 -17.30 24.40
C HIS A 53 -32.16 -17.24 22.86
N TRP A 54 -33.27 -17.52 22.16
CA TRP A 54 -33.30 -17.51 20.69
C TRP A 54 -32.86 -16.19 20.03
N PRO A 55 -33.43 -15.02 20.36
CA PRO A 55 -32.98 -13.76 19.76
C PRO A 55 -31.52 -13.44 20.08
N ALA A 56 -31.04 -13.80 21.28
CA ALA A 56 -29.63 -13.63 21.63
C ALA A 56 -28.71 -14.56 20.81
N ILE A 57 -29.09 -15.82 20.62
CA ILE A 57 -28.37 -16.80 19.80
C ILE A 57 -28.32 -16.32 18.34
N LEU A 58 -29.45 -15.86 17.78
CA LEU A 58 -29.49 -15.34 16.41
C LEU A 58 -28.61 -14.10 16.24
N PHE A 59 -28.64 -13.18 17.21
CA PHE A 59 -27.79 -11.99 17.18
C PHE A 59 -26.30 -12.35 17.27
N LEU A 60 -25.93 -13.26 18.18
CA LEU A 60 -24.56 -13.74 18.30
C LEU A 60 -24.10 -14.48 17.03
N ALA A 61 -24.95 -15.34 16.47
CA ALA A 61 -24.67 -16.07 15.23
C ALA A 61 -24.45 -15.10 14.07
N ALA A 62 -25.25 -14.03 13.97
CA ALA A 62 -25.05 -12.99 12.96
C ALA A 62 -23.70 -12.28 13.12
N ILE A 63 -23.33 -11.88 14.35
CA ILE A 63 -22.02 -11.26 14.63
C ILE A 63 -20.89 -12.22 14.23
N LEU A 64 -20.91 -13.46 14.70
CA LEU A 64 -19.88 -14.45 14.42
C LEU A 64 -19.77 -14.76 12.92
N THR A 65 -20.90 -14.80 12.22
CA THR A 65 -20.93 -15.02 10.76
C THR A 65 -20.26 -13.85 10.04
N ILE A 66 -20.60 -12.61 10.38
CA ILE A 66 -19.98 -11.41 9.78
C ILE A 66 -18.48 -11.39 10.07
N PHE A 67 -18.07 -11.64 11.31
CA PHE A 67 -16.66 -11.68 11.69
C PHE A 67 -15.91 -12.81 10.98
N GLY A 68 -16.52 -14.00 10.87
CA GLY A 68 -15.96 -15.14 10.18
C GLY A 68 -15.78 -14.90 8.68
N ILE A 69 -16.75 -14.27 8.02
CA ILE A 69 -16.65 -13.86 6.61
C ILE A 69 -15.50 -12.86 6.44
N ASN A 70 -15.41 -11.84 7.30
CA ASN A 70 -14.34 -10.83 7.23
C ASN A 70 -12.96 -11.41 7.53
N LEU A 71 -12.85 -12.32 8.50
CA LEU A 71 -11.61 -13.01 8.83
C LEU A 71 -11.16 -13.90 7.67
N ARG A 72 -12.09 -14.66 7.08
CA ARG A 72 -11.81 -15.46 5.88
C ARG A 72 -11.33 -14.57 4.74
N ALA A 73 -12.03 -13.46 4.47
CA ALA A 73 -11.65 -12.52 3.43
C ALA A 73 -10.22 -11.99 3.64
N GLN A 74 -9.87 -11.59 4.88
CA GLN A 74 -8.51 -11.16 5.22
C GLN A 74 -7.45 -12.28 5.10
N ALA A 75 -7.81 -13.52 5.42
CA ALA A 75 -6.89 -14.65 5.33
C ALA A 75 -6.58 -15.05 3.87
N VAL A 76 -7.56 -14.92 2.97
CA VAL A 76 -7.41 -15.36 1.56
C VAL A 76 -7.06 -14.23 0.60
N THR A 77 -7.17 -12.97 1.02
CA THR A 77 -6.89 -11.80 0.18
C THR A 77 -5.58 -11.16 0.64
N PRO A 78 -4.48 -11.26 -0.12
CA PRO A 78 -3.22 -10.62 0.23
C PRO A 78 -3.38 -9.09 0.24
N ILE A 79 -3.46 -8.51 1.44
CA ILE A 79 -3.56 -7.05 1.63
C ILE A 79 -2.18 -6.39 1.73
N LYS A 80 -1.12 -7.17 1.97
CA LYS A 80 0.26 -6.69 2.08
C LYS A 80 1.06 -7.06 0.84
N SER A 81 1.97 -6.19 0.45
CA SER A 81 2.93 -6.48 -0.62
C SER A 81 3.88 -7.61 -0.20
N ASP A 82 4.04 -8.64 -1.04
CA ASP A 82 4.92 -9.77 -0.79
C ASP A 82 6.38 -9.42 -1.12
N LEU A 83 6.91 -8.50 -0.31
CA LEU A 83 8.27 -7.98 -0.44
C LEU A 83 9.34 -9.01 -0.08
N ARG A 84 8.97 -10.05 0.69
CA ARG A 84 9.86 -11.17 0.98
C ARG A 84 10.24 -11.91 -0.31
N ARG A 85 9.24 -12.31 -1.10
CA ARG A 85 9.51 -13.00 -2.37
C ARG A 85 10.15 -12.06 -3.40
N ALA A 86 9.75 -10.79 -3.43
CA ALA A 86 10.38 -9.79 -4.28
C ALA A 86 11.88 -9.63 -3.96
N ALA A 87 12.24 -9.47 -2.69
CA ALA A 87 13.63 -9.36 -2.26
C ALA A 87 14.43 -10.61 -2.58
N GLY A 88 13.92 -11.81 -2.28
CA GLY A 88 14.60 -13.06 -2.62
C GLY A 88 14.80 -13.26 -4.13
N TYR A 89 13.84 -12.79 -4.96
CA TYR A 89 14.00 -12.83 -6.41
C TYR A 89 15.08 -11.87 -6.92
N VAL A 90 15.10 -10.63 -6.41
CA VAL A 90 16.15 -9.67 -6.74
C VAL A 90 17.50 -10.19 -6.27
N GLU A 91 17.59 -10.69 -5.03
CA GLU A 91 18.83 -11.20 -4.43
C GLU A 91 19.46 -12.33 -5.26
N ALA A 92 18.64 -13.24 -5.80
CA ALA A 92 19.12 -14.35 -6.63
C ALA A 92 19.78 -13.90 -7.96
N LEU A 93 19.49 -12.69 -8.44
CA LEU A 93 19.90 -12.20 -9.76
C LEU A 93 20.71 -10.90 -9.70
N HIS A 94 20.76 -10.26 -8.54
CA HIS A 94 21.42 -8.98 -8.30
C HIS A 94 22.93 -9.12 -8.48
N ARG A 95 23.54 -8.09 -9.06
CA ARG A 95 24.99 -7.95 -9.18
C ARG A 95 25.44 -6.63 -8.56
N PRO A 96 26.64 -6.59 -7.95
CA PRO A 96 27.22 -5.32 -7.52
C PRO A 96 27.23 -4.30 -8.67
N GLY A 97 26.72 -3.10 -8.41
CA GLY A 97 26.59 -2.03 -9.40
C GLY A 97 25.24 -1.98 -10.13
N ASP A 98 24.34 -2.94 -9.94
CA ASP A 98 22.96 -2.80 -10.38
C ASP A 98 22.25 -1.71 -9.55
N LEU A 99 21.46 -0.85 -10.20
CA LEU A 99 20.64 0.17 -9.52
C LEU A 99 19.25 -0.41 -9.18
N LEU A 100 18.81 -0.29 -7.93
CA LEU A 100 17.44 -0.61 -7.52
C LEU A 100 16.61 0.67 -7.36
N ILE A 101 15.55 0.81 -8.15
CA ILE A 101 14.57 1.88 -8.04
C ILE A 101 13.34 1.36 -7.30
N PHE A 102 12.99 1.99 -6.19
CA PHE A 102 11.76 1.72 -5.46
C PHE A 102 10.68 2.70 -5.89
N GLN A 103 9.65 2.22 -6.61
CA GLN A 103 8.63 3.11 -7.19
C GLN A 103 7.99 4.00 -6.13
N ILE A 104 7.75 3.47 -4.93
CA ILE A 104 7.31 4.24 -3.78
C ILE A 104 8.37 4.09 -2.66
N PRO A 105 8.98 5.19 -2.17
CA PRO A 105 10.20 5.13 -1.35
C PRO A 105 10.08 4.26 -0.08
N HIS A 106 8.95 4.33 0.61
CA HIS A 106 8.78 3.67 1.91
C HIS A 106 8.79 2.14 1.83
N VAL A 107 8.59 1.56 0.64
CA VAL A 107 8.66 0.10 0.44
C VAL A 107 10.06 -0.43 0.69
N ARG A 108 11.10 0.39 0.48
CA ARG A 108 12.50 0.04 0.74
C ARG A 108 12.72 -0.46 2.15
N TYR A 109 12.13 0.16 3.17
CA TYR A 109 12.31 -0.24 4.57
C TYR A 109 11.90 -1.69 4.86
N THR A 110 10.83 -2.18 4.21
CA THR A 110 10.41 -3.57 4.36
C THR A 110 11.19 -4.51 3.44
N PHE A 111 11.61 -4.02 2.28
CA PHE A 111 12.47 -4.76 1.36
C PHE A 111 13.85 -5.05 1.98
N ASP A 112 14.49 -4.05 2.59
CA ASP A 112 15.79 -4.15 3.27
C ASP A 112 15.82 -5.26 4.33
N TYR A 113 14.69 -5.47 5.02
CA TYR A 113 14.58 -6.54 6.01
C TYR A 113 14.74 -7.96 5.42
N TYR A 114 14.39 -8.13 4.13
CA TYR A 114 14.46 -9.41 3.43
C TYR A 114 15.59 -9.49 2.40
N PHE A 115 16.32 -8.40 2.17
CA PHE A 115 17.37 -8.32 1.17
C PHE A 115 18.72 -8.41 1.87
N GLY A 116 19.49 -9.47 1.59
CA GLY A 116 20.77 -9.71 2.26
C GLY A 116 21.85 -8.65 2.02
N PRO A 117 22.04 -8.13 0.79
CA PRO A 117 23.04 -7.09 0.54
C PRO A 117 22.73 -5.80 1.31
N SER A 118 23.70 -5.30 2.08
CA SER A 118 23.57 -4.04 2.84
C SER A 118 23.99 -2.80 2.04
N ASP A 119 24.93 -2.96 1.11
CA ASP A 119 25.62 -1.84 0.44
C ASP A 119 25.21 -1.72 -1.04
N TYR A 120 23.98 -2.11 -1.36
CA TYR A 120 23.46 -2.03 -2.72
C TYR A 120 23.12 -0.59 -3.11
N VAL A 121 23.18 -0.31 -4.41
CA VAL A 121 22.88 1.02 -4.94
C VAL A 121 21.39 1.15 -5.20
N TRP A 122 20.78 2.25 -4.76
CA TRP A 122 19.35 2.48 -4.92
C TRP A 122 19.00 3.94 -5.19
N ALA A 123 17.79 4.13 -5.70
CA ALA A 123 17.16 5.43 -5.89
C ALA A 123 15.65 5.38 -5.64
N ASP A 124 15.08 6.52 -5.32
CA ASP A 124 13.64 6.69 -5.19
C ASP A 124 12.98 6.83 -6.57
N GLY A 125 11.83 6.18 -6.75
CA GLY A 125 10.96 6.42 -7.89
C GLY A 125 10.41 7.86 -7.88
N LEU A 126 10.20 8.41 -9.07
CA LEU A 126 9.69 9.78 -9.22
C LEU A 126 8.25 9.89 -8.75
N TYR A 127 7.95 10.86 -7.87
CA TYR A 127 6.58 11.26 -7.58
C TYR A 127 6.05 12.13 -8.71
N THR A 128 5.09 11.62 -9.49
CA THR A 128 4.55 12.32 -10.68
C THR A 128 3.09 12.74 -10.51
N ASN A 129 2.51 12.45 -9.34
CA ASN A 129 1.10 12.69 -9.02
C ASN A 129 0.80 14.11 -8.53
N HIS A 130 1.80 14.98 -8.41
CA HIS A 130 1.57 16.35 -7.97
C HIS A 130 0.71 17.10 -8.99
N ARG A 131 -0.39 17.70 -8.52
CA ARG A 131 -1.31 18.48 -9.35
C ARG A 131 -1.32 19.95 -8.96
N GLY A 132 -1.46 20.82 -9.96
CA GLY A 132 -1.70 22.25 -9.79
C GLY A 132 -3.13 22.55 -9.36
N ALA A 133 -3.40 23.82 -9.07
CA ALA A 133 -4.75 24.29 -8.70
C ALA A 133 -5.78 24.10 -9.82
N ASP A 134 -5.33 24.06 -11.07
CA ASP A 134 -6.13 23.77 -12.27
C ASP A 134 -6.35 22.26 -12.51
N GLY A 135 -5.83 21.41 -11.63
CA GLY A 135 -5.88 19.95 -11.74
C GLY A 135 -4.87 19.36 -12.72
N SER A 136 -4.07 20.17 -13.43
CA SER A 136 -3.02 19.67 -14.32
C SER A 136 -1.88 19.01 -13.54
N TYR A 137 -1.16 18.07 -14.16
CA TYR A 137 0.02 17.48 -13.53
C TYR A 137 1.21 18.44 -13.62
N LEU A 138 1.87 18.72 -12.51
CA LEU A 138 3.03 19.62 -12.48
C LEU A 138 4.27 19.00 -13.13
N THR A 139 4.37 17.66 -13.13
CA THR A 139 5.48 16.95 -13.77
C THR A 139 5.06 16.46 -15.15
N THR A 140 5.70 16.97 -16.20
CA THR A 140 5.49 16.51 -17.57
C THR A 140 6.22 15.18 -17.81
N GLY A 141 5.83 14.46 -18.87
CA GLY A 141 6.53 13.23 -19.28
C GLY A 141 7.99 13.49 -19.65
N GLU A 142 8.26 14.60 -20.33
CA GLU A 142 9.62 15.03 -20.69
C GLU A 142 10.48 15.34 -19.45
N ALA A 143 9.94 16.11 -18.49
CA ALA A 143 10.64 16.41 -17.25
C ALA A 143 10.92 15.15 -16.42
N ALA A 144 9.96 14.21 -16.37
CA ALA A 144 10.17 12.91 -15.75
C ALA A 144 11.27 12.11 -16.48
N GLY A 145 11.28 12.12 -17.81
CA GLY A 145 12.29 11.45 -18.62
C GLY A 145 13.71 11.99 -18.41
N LEU A 146 13.88 13.32 -18.34
CA LEU A 146 15.17 13.94 -18.02
C LEU A 146 15.68 13.53 -16.63
N ARG A 147 14.79 13.50 -15.63
CA ARG A 147 15.15 13.04 -14.28
C ARG A 147 15.49 11.55 -14.25
N MET A 148 14.74 10.72 -14.97
CA MET A 148 15.05 9.30 -15.08
C MET A 148 16.43 9.09 -15.72
N ALA A 149 16.74 9.79 -16.80
CA ALA A 149 18.07 9.74 -17.43
C ALA A 149 19.19 10.12 -16.45
N GLN A 150 18.97 11.13 -15.59
CA GLN A 150 19.92 11.51 -14.55
C GLN A 150 20.07 10.43 -13.46
N ILE A 151 18.95 9.86 -12.98
CA ILE A 151 18.96 8.81 -11.95
C ILE A 151 19.68 7.56 -12.43
N THR A 152 19.45 7.17 -13.69
CA THR A 152 20.03 5.96 -14.26
C THR A 152 21.40 6.17 -14.90
N TRP A 153 21.93 7.40 -14.88
CA TRP A 153 23.19 7.73 -15.51
C TRP A 153 24.34 6.87 -14.96
N GLY A 154 25.07 6.20 -15.85
CA GLY A 154 26.19 5.33 -15.49
C GLY A 154 25.82 3.91 -15.06
N TYR A 155 24.53 3.56 -15.01
CA TYR A 155 24.08 2.19 -14.69
C TYR A 155 23.71 1.42 -15.94
N GLN A 156 24.23 0.20 -16.07
CA GLN A 156 23.87 -0.70 -17.18
C GLN A 156 22.59 -1.50 -16.89
N THR A 157 22.34 -1.81 -15.62
CA THR A 157 21.20 -2.62 -15.18
C THR A 157 20.42 -1.86 -14.12
N VAL A 158 19.10 -1.79 -14.32
CA VAL A 158 18.17 -1.15 -13.40
C VAL A 158 17.07 -2.13 -13.03
N TRP A 159 16.82 -2.25 -11.74
CA TRP A 159 15.69 -2.97 -11.18
C TRP A 159 14.61 -1.98 -10.78
N LEU A 160 13.36 -2.26 -11.13
CA LEU A 160 12.20 -1.51 -10.66
C LEU A 160 11.38 -2.39 -9.71
N VAL A 161 11.33 -2.00 -8.43
CA VAL A 161 10.44 -2.58 -7.42
C VAL A 161 9.15 -1.77 -7.41
N ALA A 162 8.16 -2.23 -8.17
CA ALA A 162 6.90 -1.56 -8.45
C ALA A 162 5.79 -2.04 -7.49
N SER A 163 5.70 -1.40 -6.32
CA SER A 163 4.60 -1.54 -5.37
C SER A 163 3.81 -0.23 -5.28
N GLU A 164 2.48 -0.33 -5.16
CA GLU A 164 1.59 0.83 -4.96
C GLU A 164 1.78 1.97 -5.99
N VAL A 165 2.15 1.61 -7.22
CA VAL A 165 2.50 2.56 -8.31
C VAL A 165 1.47 3.68 -8.45
N GLY A 166 0.19 3.35 -8.42
CA GLY A 166 -0.90 4.31 -8.55
C GLY A 166 -0.90 5.44 -7.53
N MET A 167 -0.33 5.24 -6.33
CA MET A 167 -0.23 6.28 -5.30
C MET A 167 0.91 7.27 -5.56
N TRP A 168 1.93 6.88 -6.32
CA TRP A 168 3.15 7.68 -6.51
C TRP A 168 3.30 8.21 -7.95
N ASP A 169 2.96 7.38 -8.93
CA ASP A 169 3.09 7.63 -10.36
C ASP A 169 1.91 6.99 -11.12
N THR A 170 0.72 7.56 -10.97
CA THR A 170 -0.53 7.05 -11.60
C THR A 170 -0.42 6.94 -13.12
N ARG A 171 0.45 7.74 -13.74
CA ARG A 171 0.69 7.74 -15.19
C ARG A 171 1.77 6.74 -15.63
N ASN A 172 2.40 6.04 -14.69
CA ASN A 172 3.44 5.04 -14.90
C ASN A 172 4.63 5.57 -15.73
N LEU A 173 5.02 6.84 -15.53
CA LEU A 173 6.07 7.49 -16.30
C LEU A 173 7.44 6.88 -16.06
N VAL A 174 7.74 6.41 -14.84
CA VAL A 174 9.01 5.76 -14.49
C VAL A 174 9.18 4.46 -15.28
N GLN A 175 8.19 3.57 -15.21
CA GLN A 175 8.26 2.30 -15.93
C GLN A 175 8.21 2.51 -17.45
N ALA A 176 7.33 3.39 -17.94
CA ALA A 176 7.25 3.70 -19.37
C ALA A 176 8.59 4.22 -19.93
N TRP A 177 9.32 5.02 -19.16
CA TRP A 177 10.66 5.46 -19.54
C TRP A 177 11.66 4.30 -19.59
N LEU A 178 11.64 3.39 -18.62
CA LEU A 178 12.51 2.20 -18.61
C LEU A 178 12.24 1.26 -19.79
N GLU A 179 10.97 1.05 -20.13
CA GLU A 179 10.57 0.26 -21.32
C GLU A 179 11.02 0.92 -22.64
N ALA A 180 11.07 2.26 -22.69
CA ALA A 180 11.48 3.00 -23.88
C ALA A 180 13.01 3.09 -24.04
N ASN A 181 13.77 3.01 -22.95
CA ASN A 181 15.23 3.26 -22.94
C ASN A 181 16.06 2.02 -22.55
N GLY A 182 15.41 0.88 -22.33
CA GLY A 182 16.07 -0.36 -21.97
C GLY A 182 15.32 -1.59 -22.44
N GLU A 183 16.04 -2.70 -22.49
CA GLU A 183 15.48 -4.03 -22.75
C GLU A 183 15.04 -4.64 -21.42
N ARG A 184 13.77 -5.03 -21.29
CA ARG A 184 13.32 -5.81 -20.14
C ARG A 184 13.84 -7.24 -20.25
N VAL A 185 14.77 -7.60 -19.37
CA VAL A 185 15.47 -8.89 -19.41
C VAL A 185 14.94 -9.91 -18.40
N ALA A 186 14.19 -9.46 -17.38
CA ALA A 186 13.53 -10.34 -16.43
C ALA A 186 12.36 -9.62 -15.74
N GLU A 187 11.36 -10.38 -15.31
CA GLU A 187 10.26 -9.86 -14.50
C GLU A 187 9.72 -10.93 -13.54
N ALA A 188 9.15 -10.49 -12.43
CA ALA A 188 8.42 -11.35 -11.50
C ALA A 188 7.25 -10.61 -10.87
N HIS A 189 6.13 -11.32 -10.70
CA HIS A 189 4.89 -10.78 -10.17
C HIS A 189 4.55 -11.47 -8.85
N PHE A 190 4.40 -10.68 -7.80
CA PHE A 190 4.01 -11.14 -6.48
C PHE A 190 2.78 -10.36 -6.00
N ALA A 191 2.21 -10.77 -4.86
CA ALA A 191 1.06 -10.08 -4.32
C ALA A 191 1.38 -8.59 -4.08
N ARG A 192 0.70 -7.70 -4.83
CA ARG A 192 0.80 -6.23 -4.74
C ARG A 192 2.20 -5.62 -4.98
N VAL A 193 3.16 -6.39 -5.50
CA VAL A 193 4.47 -5.89 -5.92
C VAL A 193 4.94 -6.64 -7.16
N ASN A 194 5.41 -5.87 -8.14
CA ASN A 194 6.06 -6.41 -9.32
C ASN A 194 7.53 -6.00 -9.30
N VAL A 195 8.39 -6.86 -9.82
CA VAL A 195 9.81 -6.59 -9.99
C VAL A 195 10.14 -6.71 -11.46
N TYR A 196 10.78 -5.68 -12.01
CA TYR A 196 11.23 -5.67 -13.39
C TYR A 196 12.73 -5.40 -13.42
N ARG A 197 13.44 -6.09 -14.31
CA ARG A 197 14.86 -5.88 -14.55
C ARG A 197 15.06 -5.40 -15.98
N TYR A 198 15.71 -4.26 -16.12
CA TYR A 198 16.04 -3.64 -17.39
C TYR A 198 17.55 -3.63 -17.59
N ARG A 199 17.97 -3.92 -18.82
CA ARG A 199 19.30 -3.57 -19.32
C ARG A 199 19.16 -2.31 -20.14
N LEU A 200 19.76 -1.20 -19.69
CA LEU A 200 19.64 0.06 -20.41
C LEU A 200 20.45 0.02 -21.72
N GLY A 201 19.90 0.64 -22.76
CA GLY A 201 20.67 0.93 -23.97
C GLY A 201 21.82 1.88 -23.64
N TYR A 202 22.92 1.80 -24.40
CA TYR A 202 24.06 2.70 -24.22
C TYR A 202 23.59 4.16 -24.24
N GLN A 203 23.71 4.85 -23.09
CA GLN A 203 23.45 6.29 -22.98
C GLN A 203 24.77 7.01 -23.29
N PRO A 204 24.86 7.76 -24.40
CA PRO A 204 26.09 8.45 -24.80
C PRO A 204 26.49 9.57 -23.85
#